data_AF-A0A5B8MXX8-F1
#
_entry.id   AF-A0A5B8MXX8-F1
#
_cell.length_a   1.000
_cell.length_b   1.000
_cell.length_c   1.000
_cell.angle_alpha   90.00
_cell.angle_beta   90.00
_cell.angle_gamma   90.00
#
_symmetry.space_group_name_H-M   'P 1'
#
loop_
_entity.id
_entity.type
_entity.pdbx_description
1 polymer ?
#
loop_
_entity_poly.entity_id
_entity_poly.type
_entity_poly.pdbx_seq_one_letter_code
_entity_poly.pdbx_strand_id
1 'polypeptide(L)'
;MVSKRKPPVSSKVVLVRCFFSAASLGFFASSVGWDLVPGEALAEGNAQRPKAYDKLAREITKTIRKTVELEESGASLSEIRKSGDPVKGYYRELLTKYDSDARVNGDESFISLKDTFQELGNFYRANGPNSRLTEDVRESVLSKLQSIDESLQ
;
A
#
# COMPACT_ATOMS: atom_id res chain seq x y z
N MET A 1 15.73 -26.39 41.50
CA MET A 1 16.03 -24.98 41.84
C MET A 1 16.63 -24.30 40.61
N VAL A 2 15.87 -23.32 40.08
CA VAL A 2 16.23 -22.19 39.20
C VAL A 2 17.46 -22.34 38.28
N SER A 3 17.20 -22.72 37.02
CA SER A 3 18.07 -22.44 35.88
C SER A 3 18.19 -20.93 35.67
N LYS A 4 19.35 -20.35 36.02
CA LYS A 4 19.70 -18.98 35.63
C LYS A 4 20.09 -18.97 34.14
N ARG A 5 19.15 -18.56 33.29
CA ARG A 5 19.45 -18.20 31.89
C ARG A 5 20.21 -16.87 31.88
N LYS A 6 21.42 -16.90 31.32
CA LYS A 6 22.12 -15.71 30.81
C LYS A 6 21.74 -15.58 29.33
N PRO A 7 21.17 -14.46 28.85
CA PRO A 7 20.88 -14.32 27.43
C PRO A 7 22.16 -14.12 26.61
N PRO A 8 22.14 -14.52 25.32
CA PRO A 8 23.30 -14.59 24.45
C PRO A 8 23.74 -13.24 23.88
N VAL A 9 24.99 -13.28 23.46
CA VAL A 9 25.81 -12.25 22.84
C VAL A 9 25.23 -11.81 21.49
N SER A 10 25.30 -10.50 21.27
CA SER A 10 25.16 -9.78 20.02
C SER A 10 25.80 -10.51 18.82
N SER A 11 24.96 -11.02 17.92
CA SER A 11 25.33 -11.33 16.55
C SER A 11 24.66 -10.33 15.62
N LYS A 12 25.52 -9.56 14.96
CA LYS A 12 25.23 -8.65 13.87
C LYS A 12 24.50 -9.41 12.75
N VAL A 13 23.16 -9.36 12.75
CA VAL A 13 22.39 -9.53 11.52
C VAL A 13 22.31 -8.15 10.88
N VAL A 14 23.35 -7.87 10.12
CA VAL A 14 23.37 -6.85 9.09
C VAL A 14 22.23 -7.17 8.13
N LEU A 15 21.55 -6.10 7.69
CA LEU A 15 20.68 -6.05 6.50
C LEU A 15 19.16 -6.25 6.66
N VAL A 16 18.55 -5.75 7.74
CA VAL A 16 17.23 -5.09 7.61
C VAL A 16 17.19 -3.91 8.59
N ARG A 17 17.79 -2.79 8.17
CA ARG A 17 17.36 -1.46 8.62
C ARG A 17 16.05 -1.21 7.86
N CYS A 18 14.86 -1.50 8.40
CA CYS A 18 14.13 -0.59 9.31
C CYS A 18 14.41 0.86 8.87
N PHE A 19 13.74 1.41 7.85
CA PHE A 19 12.29 1.67 7.82
C PHE A 19 11.81 2.04 9.23
N PHE A 20 11.77 3.35 9.50
CA PHE A 20 11.31 3.98 10.74
C PHE A 20 12.17 3.72 11.99
N SER A 21 13.16 4.58 12.18
CA SER A 21 13.76 4.85 13.48
C SER A 21 13.94 6.35 13.65
N ALA A 22 13.62 6.83 14.86
CA ALA A 22 13.72 8.19 15.40
C ALA A 22 12.57 9.16 15.09
N ALA A 23 11.59 9.21 16.01
CA ALA A 23 11.52 10.33 16.96
C ALA A 23 10.42 10.05 18.00
N SER A 24 10.86 9.74 19.22
CA SER A 24 10.06 9.89 20.43
C SER A 24 9.96 11.38 20.76
N LEU A 25 8.75 11.89 21.00
CA LEU A 25 8.49 13.05 21.86
C LEU A 25 6.98 13.22 22.08
N GLY A 26 6.57 13.36 23.33
CA GLY A 26 5.44 14.23 23.70
C GLY A 26 4.06 13.61 23.77
N PHE A 27 3.70 13.12 24.95
CA PHE A 27 2.33 13.05 25.43
C PHE A 27 1.79 14.49 25.60
N PHE A 28 0.80 14.89 24.82
CA PHE A 28 -0.11 15.98 25.19
C PHE A 28 -1.50 15.71 24.61
N ALA A 29 -2.41 15.32 25.50
CA ALA A 29 -3.83 15.24 25.20
C ALA A 29 -4.37 16.66 25.07
N SER A 30 -4.78 17.02 23.86
CA SER A 30 -5.70 18.13 23.60
C SER A 30 -6.60 17.72 22.44
N SER A 31 -7.90 17.74 22.70
CA SER A 31 -8.95 17.68 21.70
C SER A 31 -8.76 18.81 20.70
N VAL A 32 -8.22 18.50 19.53
CA VAL A 32 -8.23 19.40 18.38
C VAL A 32 -8.92 18.64 17.27
N GLY A 33 -10.04 19.21 16.84
CA GLY A 33 -10.86 18.66 15.77
C GLY A 33 -10.02 18.37 14.55
N TRP A 34 -10.48 17.40 13.77
CA TRP A 34 -10.04 17.22 12.39
C TRP A 34 -10.50 18.43 11.58
N ASP A 35 -9.81 19.56 11.75
CA ASP A 35 -9.77 20.60 10.74
C ASP A 35 -9.03 20.01 9.55
N LEU A 36 -9.86 19.44 8.66
CA LEU A 36 -9.61 19.33 7.23
C LEU A 36 -8.81 20.55 6.80
N VAL A 37 -7.51 20.36 6.53
CA VAL A 37 -6.78 21.28 5.66
C VAL A 37 -7.19 20.89 4.25
N PRO A 38 -8.04 21.66 3.55
CA PRO A 38 -8.14 21.50 2.12
C PRO A 38 -6.84 22.08 1.58
N GLY A 39 -5.86 21.21 1.35
CA GLY A 39 -4.78 21.54 0.44
C GLY A 39 -5.41 21.63 -0.94
N GLU A 40 -6.00 22.77 -1.26
CA GLU A 40 -6.38 23.15 -2.62
C GLU A 40 -5.10 23.17 -3.47
N ALA A 41 -4.73 22.01 -4.00
CA ALA A 41 -3.91 21.94 -5.19
C ALA A 41 -4.84 22.32 -6.35
N LEU A 42 -4.72 23.59 -6.76
CA LEU A 42 -5.38 24.19 -7.90
C LEU A 42 -5.42 23.21 -9.07
N ALA A 43 -6.60 22.63 -9.28
CA ALA A 43 -6.96 21.90 -10.49
C ALA A 43 -7.18 22.93 -11.61
N GLU A 44 -6.11 23.54 -12.13
CA GLU A 44 -6.20 24.37 -13.32
C GLU A 44 -5.08 24.06 -14.30
N GLY A 45 -5.50 23.42 -15.38
CA GLY A 45 -4.70 23.14 -16.56
C GLY A 45 -5.01 21.74 -17.06
N ASN A 46 -5.46 21.65 -18.31
CA ASN A 46 -5.57 20.42 -19.11
C ASN A 46 -4.19 19.74 -19.29
N ALA A 47 -3.48 19.45 -18.21
CA ALA A 47 -2.27 18.67 -18.22
C ALA A 47 -2.70 17.21 -18.25
N GLN A 48 -3.09 16.76 -19.44
CA GLN A 48 -3.54 15.40 -19.66
C GLN A 48 -2.54 14.43 -19.05
N ARG A 49 -3.06 13.58 -18.15
CA ARG A 49 -2.30 12.58 -17.44
C ARG A 49 -1.45 11.75 -18.41
N PRO A 50 -0.21 11.38 -18.04
CA PRO A 50 0.61 10.54 -18.91
C PRO A 50 -0.09 9.21 -19.21
N LYS A 51 -0.26 8.84 -20.48
CA LYS A 51 -0.84 7.54 -20.89
C LYS A 51 -0.09 6.33 -20.30
N ALA A 52 1.21 6.52 -20.02
CA ALA A 52 2.03 5.51 -19.36
C ALA A 52 1.57 5.24 -17.92
N TYR A 53 1.03 6.24 -17.22
CA TYR A 53 0.41 6.06 -15.91
C TYR A 53 -0.87 5.24 -16.04
N ASP A 54 -1.77 5.57 -16.97
CA ASP A 54 -3.03 4.83 -17.15
C ASP A 54 -2.75 3.35 -17.41
N LYS A 55 -1.74 3.05 -18.24
CA LYS A 55 -1.30 1.69 -18.48
C LYS A 55 -0.79 1.02 -17.19
N LEU A 56 0.07 1.70 -16.43
CA LEU A 56 0.63 1.17 -15.19
C LEU A 56 -0.47 0.90 -14.16
N ALA A 57 -1.38 1.84 -13.97
CA ALA A 57 -2.51 1.73 -13.05
C ALA A 57 -3.40 0.53 -13.43
N ARG A 58 -3.71 0.35 -14.73
CA ARG A 58 -4.46 -0.82 -15.21
C ARG A 58 -3.74 -2.15 -14.97
N GLU A 59 -2.42 -2.20 -15.12
CA GLU A 59 -1.65 -3.41 -14.79
C GLU A 59 -1.67 -3.70 -13.29
N ILE A 60 -1.62 -2.66 -12.44
CA ILE A 60 -1.77 -2.81 -10.99
C ILE A 60 -3.16 -3.37 -10.65
N THR A 61 -4.24 -2.74 -11.11
CA THR A 61 -5.61 -3.16 -10.78
C THR A 61 -5.89 -4.58 -11.26
N LYS A 62 -5.47 -4.91 -12.48
CA LYS A 62 -5.56 -6.27 -13.04
C LYS A 62 -4.80 -7.30 -12.22
N THR A 63 -3.58 -6.98 -11.79
CA THR A 63 -2.76 -7.93 -11.02
C THR A 63 -3.36 -8.16 -9.64
N ILE A 64 -3.82 -7.10 -8.95
CA ILE A 64 -4.45 -7.24 -7.64
C ILE A 64 -5.75 -8.04 -7.73
N ARG A 65 -6.62 -7.78 -8.73
CA ARG A 65 -7.84 -8.57 -8.95
C ARG A 65 -7.53 -10.05 -9.15
N LYS A 66 -6.56 -10.37 -10.01
CA LYS A 66 -6.12 -11.75 -10.24
C LYS A 66 -5.63 -12.41 -8.95
N THR A 67 -4.88 -11.68 -8.12
CA THR A 67 -4.43 -12.22 -6.82
C THR A 67 -5.62 -12.49 -5.90
N VAL A 68 -6.60 -11.58 -5.83
CA VAL A 68 -7.82 -11.76 -5.03
C VAL A 68 -8.64 -12.97 -5.49
N GLU A 69 -8.85 -13.14 -6.79
CA GLU A 69 -9.54 -14.32 -7.37
C GLU A 69 -8.82 -15.64 -7.04
N LEU A 70 -7.48 -15.63 -7.02
CA LEU A 70 -6.68 -16.78 -6.60
C LEU A 70 -6.82 -17.06 -5.09
N GLU A 71 -7.01 -16.04 -4.27
CA GLU A 71 -7.30 -16.23 -2.85
C GLU A 71 -8.67 -16.89 -2.63
N GLU A 72 -9.69 -16.44 -3.36
CA GLU A 72 -11.06 -16.99 -3.29
C GLU A 72 -11.16 -18.43 -3.80
N SER A 73 -10.45 -18.75 -4.89
CA SER A 73 -10.42 -20.12 -5.44
C SER A 73 -9.67 -21.13 -4.55
N GLY A 74 -9.06 -20.68 -3.44
CA GLY A 74 -8.33 -21.55 -2.53
C GLY A 74 -6.97 -22.00 -3.05
N ALA A 75 -6.38 -21.24 -4.00
CA ALA A 75 -5.06 -21.54 -4.55
C ALA A 75 -3.99 -21.56 -3.45
N SER A 76 -2.84 -22.19 -3.75
CA SER A 76 -1.75 -22.28 -2.78
C SER A 76 -1.15 -20.90 -2.48
N LEU A 77 -0.64 -20.71 -1.25
CA LEU A 77 0.03 -19.46 -0.85
C LEU A 77 1.21 -19.11 -1.78
N SER A 78 1.85 -20.12 -2.37
CA SER A 78 2.94 -19.96 -3.32
C SER A 78 2.48 -19.31 -4.63
N GLU A 79 1.33 -19.73 -5.15
CA GLU A 79 0.75 -19.18 -6.38
C GLU A 79 0.27 -17.75 -6.19
N ILE A 80 -0.41 -17.49 -5.06
CA ILE A 80 -0.88 -16.14 -4.70
C ILE A 80 0.32 -15.20 -4.59
N ARG A 81 1.38 -15.60 -3.88
CA ARG A 81 2.59 -14.79 -3.75
C ARG A 81 3.24 -14.50 -5.11
N LYS A 82 3.38 -15.52 -5.97
CA LYS A 82 3.92 -15.34 -7.33
C LYS A 82 3.07 -14.42 -8.19
N SER A 83 1.75 -14.49 -8.05
CA SER A 83 0.82 -13.62 -8.78
C SER A 83 0.93 -12.16 -8.34
N GLY A 84 1.20 -11.91 -7.05
CA GLY A 84 1.37 -10.57 -6.47
C GLY A 84 2.79 -10.00 -6.55
N ASP A 85 3.81 -10.83 -6.82
CA ASP A 85 5.21 -10.38 -6.93
C ASP A 85 5.41 -9.23 -7.96
N PRO A 86 4.76 -9.21 -9.14
CA PRO A 86 4.84 -8.09 -10.09
C PRO A 86 4.34 -6.76 -9.51
N VAL A 87 3.36 -6.79 -8.61
CA VAL A 87 2.76 -5.59 -8.01
C VAL A 87 3.81 -4.74 -7.29
N LYS A 88 4.79 -5.36 -6.64
CA LYS A 88 5.89 -4.64 -5.99
C LYS A 88 6.74 -3.85 -6.99
N GLY A 89 6.91 -4.37 -8.19
CA GLY A 89 7.61 -3.67 -9.27
C GLY A 89 6.82 -2.45 -9.72
N TYR A 90 5.53 -2.65 -10.02
CA TYR A 90 4.64 -1.58 -10.45
C TYR A 90 4.48 -0.49 -9.40
N TYR A 91 4.35 -0.84 -8.12
CA TYR A 91 4.26 0.14 -7.03
C TYR A 91 5.54 0.97 -6.87
N ARG A 92 6.72 0.36 -7.01
CA ARG A 92 7.98 1.12 -7.00
C ARG A 92 8.09 2.08 -8.17
N GLU A 93 7.69 1.62 -9.36
CA GLU A 93 7.65 2.45 -10.55
C GLU A 93 6.67 3.61 -10.40
N LEU A 94 5.49 3.34 -9.83
CA LEU A 94 4.44 4.31 -9.52
C LEU A 94 5.02 5.45 -8.66
N LEU A 95 5.65 5.11 -7.54
CA LEU A 95 6.23 6.09 -6.62
C LEU A 95 7.43 6.83 -7.23
N THR A 96 8.30 6.12 -7.95
CA THR A 96 9.53 6.75 -8.48
C THR A 96 9.23 7.74 -9.61
N LYS A 97 8.22 7.45 -10.45
CA LYS A 97 7.92 8.25 -11.63
C LYS A 97 6.84 9.31 -11.40
N TYR A 98 5.83 9.01 -10.61
CA TYR A 98 4.60 9.82 -10.56
C TYR A 98 4.33 10.48 -9.20
N ASP A 99 5.04 10.13 -8.13
CA ASP A 99 4.85 10.78 -6.82
C ASP A 99 5.23 12.27 -6.85
N SER A 100 6.28 12.61 -7.60
CA SER A 100 6.69 14.00 -7.82
C SER A 100 5.96 14.70 -8.97
N ASP A 101 5.11 13.99 -9.73
CA ASP A 101 4.39 14.55 -10.87
C ASP A 101 3.08 15.19 -10.39
N ALA A 102 3.03 16.53 -10.39
CA ALA A 102 1.85 17.28 -9.95
C ALA A 102 0.58 16.95 -10.75
N ARG A 103 0.71 16.41 -11.97
CA ARG A 103 -0.41 16.01 -12.83
C ARG A 103 -1.06 14.68 -12.42
N VAL A 104 -0.38 13.90 -11.58
CA VAL A 104 -0.83 12.56 -11.17
C VAL A 104 -1.02 12.49 -9.67
N ASN A 105 -0.16 13.14 -8.89
CA ASN A 105 -0.24 13.07 -7.42
C ASN A 105 -1.55 13.64 -6.86
N GLY A 106 -2.15 14.62 -7.54
CA GLY A 106 -3.44 15.20 -7.16
C GLY A 106 -4.67 14.40 -7.62
N ASP A 107 -4.50 13.36 -8.45
CA ASP A 107 -5.63 12.60 -8.97
C ASP A 107 -6.21 11.64 -7.94
N GLU A 108 -7.54 11.54 -7.90
CA GLU A 108 -8.25 10.53 -7.10
C GLU A 108 -7.77 9.10 -7.39
N SER A 109 -7.44 8.78 -8.65
CA SER A 109 -6.94 7.46 -9.03
C SER A 109 -5.62 7.12 -8.32
N PHE A 110 -4.72 8.09 -8.19
CA PHE A 110 -3.41 7.91 -7.57
C PHE A 110 -3.52 7.82 -6.05
N ILE A 111 -4.38 8.66 -5.46
CA ILE A 111 -4.69 8.62 -4.02
C ILE A 111 -5.30 7.26 -3.67
N SER A 112 -6.31 6.82 -4.42
CA SER A 112 -6.99 5.53 -4.21
C SER A 112 -6.04 4.33 -4.36
N LEU A 113 -5.10 4.39 -5.31
CA LEU A 113 -4.05 3.38 -5.44
C LEU A 113 -3.18 3.31 -4.18
N LYS A 114 -2.68 4.45 -3.70
CA LYS A 114 -1.87 4.52 -2.46
C LYS A 114 -2.65 3.99 -1.26
N ASP A 115 -3.92 4.35 -1.13
CA ASP A 115 -4.79 3.89 -0.05
C ASP A 115 -5.03 2.38 -0.09
N THR A 116 -5.18 1.81 -1.29
CA THR A 116 -5.29 0.36 -1.47
C THR A 116 -4.02 -0.34 -1.00
N PHE A 117 -2.84 0.17 -1.37
CA PHE A 117 -1.57 -0.37 -0.91
C PHE A 117 -1.35 -0.22 0.60
N GLN A 118 -1.77 0.90 1.17
CA GLN A 118 -1.69 1.16 2.60
C GLN A 118 -2.60 0.21 3.39
N GLU A 119 -3.83 -0.03 2.92
CA GLU A 119 -4.76 -0.98 3.54
C GLU A 119 -4.23 -2.41 3.51
N LEU A 120 -3.77 -2.88 2.34
CA LEU A 120 -3.13 -4.19 2.21
C LEU A 120 -1.88 -4.29 3.09
N GLY A 121 -1.04 -3.26 3.10
CA GLY A 121 0.16 -3.20 3.94
C GLY A 121 -0.16 -3.28 5.43
N ASN A 122 -1.17 -2.55 5.90
CA ASN A 122 -1.64 -2.57 7.28
C ASN A 122 -2.19 -3.94 7.66
N PHE A 123 -2.98 -4.56 6.77
CA PHE A 123 -3.52 -5.89 6.97
C PHE A 123 -2.42 -6.94 7.19
N TYR A 124 -1.45 -7.01 6.28
CA TYR A 124 -0.35 -7.99 6.38
C TYR A 124 0.63 -7.65 7.51
N ARG A 125 0.74 -6.38 7.90
CA ARG A 125 1.53 -5.98 9.08
C ARG A 125 0.89 -6.46 10.38
N ALA A 126 -0.44 -6.40 10.48
CA ALA A 126 -1.19 -6.82 11.66
C ALA A 126 -1.34 -8.35 11.76
N ASN A 127 -1.64 -9.01 10.64
CA ASN A 127 -1.97 -10.43 10.61
C ASN A 127 -0.78 -11.33 10.24
N GLY A 128 0.29 -10.77 9.68
CA GLY A 128 1.45 -11.51 9.18
C GLY A 128 1.42 -11.77 7.66
N PRO A 129 2.58 -12.08 7.06
CA PRO A 129 2.76 -12.11 5.60
C PRO A 129 2.10 -13.29 4.88
N ASN A 130 1.69 -14.33 5.61
CA ASN A 130 1.06 -15.53 5.05
C ASN A 130 -0.44 -15.61 5.36
N SER A 131 -1.00 -14.56 5.96
CA SER A 131 -2.41 -14.52 6.34
C SER A 131 -3.28 -14.25 5.11
N ARG A 132 -4.43 -14.91 5.03
CA ARG A 132 -5.40 -14.71 3.95
C ARG A 132 -6.19 -13.43 4.20
N LEU A 133 -6.59 -12.72 3.14
CA LEU A 133 -7.44 -11.54 3.28
C LEU A 133 -8.77 -11.93 3.93
N THR A 134 -9.22 -11.10 4.88
CA THR A 134 -10.59 -11.18 5.40
C THR A 134 -11.57 -10.67 4.33
N GLU A 135 -12.83 -11.07 4.45
CA GLU A 135 -13.88 -10.67 3.52
C GLU A 135 -14.02 -9.14 3.44
N ASP A 136 -14.07 -8.47 4.59
CA ASP A 136 -14.16 -7.01 4.67
C ASP A 136 -13.04 -6.29 3.90
N VAL A 137 -11.79 -6.73 4.07
CA VAL A 137 -10.63 -6.10 3.42
C VAL A 137 -10.63 -6.38 1.92
N ARG A 138 -11.03 -7.60 1.53
CA ARG A 138 -11.15 -7.96 0.13
C ARG A 138 -12.20 -7.10 -0.58
N GLU A 139 -13.39 -6.96 0.00
CA GLU A 139 -14.46 -6.13 -0.57
C GLU A 139 -14.06 -4.67 -0.67
N SER A 140 -13.44 -4.12 0.39
CA SER A 140 -12.88 -2.77 0.41
C SER A 140 -11.86 -2.54 -0.70
N VAL A 141 -10.93 -3.49 -0.87
CA VAL A 141 -9.93 -3.44 -1.95
C VAL A 141 -10.59 -3.50 -3.32
N LEU A 142 -11.51 -4.45 -3.55
CA LEU A 142 -12.20 -4.57 -4.84
C LEU A 142 -13.01 -3.31 -5.20
N SER A 143 -13.67 -2.70 -4.21
CA SER A 143 -14.38 -1.43 -4.38
C SER A 143 -13.42 -0.30 -4.78
N LYS A 144 -12.28 -0.16 -4.09
CA LYS A 144 -11.26 0.83 -4.46
C LYS A 144 -10.69 0.60 -5.87
N LEU A 145 -10.45 -0.65 -6.25
CA LEU A 145 -9.98 -0.99 -7.60
C LEU A 145 -11.01 -0.62 -8.67
N GLN A 146 -12.31 -0.75 -8.37
CA GLN A 146 -13.37 -0.31 -9.27
C GLN A 146 -13.36 1.22 -9.41
N SER A 147 -13.30 1.97 -8.31
CA SER A 147 -13.22 3.44 -8.36
C SER A 147 -12.00 3.92 -9.14
N ILE A 148 -10.85 3.26 -8.99
CA ILE A 148 -9.65 3.55 -9.80
C ILE A 148 -9.95 3.36 -11.28
N ASP A 149 -10.52 2.22 -11.68
CA ASP A 149 -10.80 1.97 -13.10
C ASP A 149 -11.81 2.97 -13.68
N GLU A 150 -12.79 3.43 -12.89
CA GLU A 150 -13.74 4.48 -13.27
C GLU A 150 -13.03 5.84 -13.46
N SER A 151 -12.09 6.21 -12.58
CA SER A 151 -11.26 7.41 -12.73
C SER A 151 -10.23 7.33 -13.88
N LEU A 152 -10.06 6.16 -14.49
CA LEU A 152 -9.15 5.93 -15.63
C LEU A 152 -9.87 5.91 -16.99
N GLN A 153 -11.21 5.99 -17.02
CA GLN A 153 -12.03 6.07 -18.24
C GLN A 153 -12.07 7.47 -18.82
#